data_AF-A0A1S1X301-F1
#
_entry.id   AF-A0A1S1X301-F1
#
_cell.length_a   1.000
_cell.length_b   1.000
_cell.length_c   1.000
_cell.angle_alpha   90.00
_cell.angle_beta   90.00
_cell.angle_gamma   90.00
#
_symmetry.space_group_name_H-M   'P 1'
#
loop_
_entity.id
_entity.type
_entity.pdbx_description
1 polymer ?
#
loop_
_entity_poly.entity_id
_entity_poly.type
_entity_poly.pdbx_seq_one_letter_code
_entity_poly.pdbx_strand_id
1 'polypeptide(L)'
;MPAWKAQLDCSGCGNDGQLGLNQGYLSYASGGEQWLAGRERFSWGPATFRSPSNPFYFDSGKTNPLADTPGIDLARWTHSQGAWRLTSAYVSDTRTLAPPRQLQTMLFKRDRQGDSTLFSLIVSQPRSQGLGPFWGGFAQYTPDDAWLLYAEASSQRGQTPPSTQGVAAPQAGSRWLAGASYTRESGQVLSAEYLFNGSGRPTGWVPLPSDGQASLRNRHYLWASLQSNPQELNRYWRLEWTFNLDDRSRNAMAYGETRLSDRLSGFAMLNLTGGGAGSEYGGAFRGSLTLGLKLYLL
;
A
#
# COMPACT_ATOMS: atom_id res chain seq x y z
N MET A 1 2.35 -21.38 25.25
CA MET A 1 2.69 -20.45 26.35
C MET A 1 2.20 -19.06 25.96
N PRO A 2 1.53 -18.32 26.85
CA PRO A 2 1.13 -16.95 26.56
C PRO A 2 2.37 -16.06 26.39
N ALA A 3 2.38 -15.20 25.36
CA ALA A 3 3.48 -14.29 25.09
C ALA A 3 2.97 -12.85 24.99
N TRP A 4 3.67 -11.92 25.64
CA TRP A 4 3.45 -10.49 25.55
C TRP A 4 4.56 -9.85 24.73
N LYS A 5 4.21 -8.94 23.82
CA LYS A 5 5.17 -8.14 23.07
C LYS A 5 4.72 -6.68 23.02
N ALA A 6 5.66 -5.78 23.32
CA ALA A 6 5.56 -4.34 23.10
C ALA A 6 6.54 -3.94 21.99
N GLN A 7 6.13 -3.03 21.10
CA GLN A 7 6.97 -2.48 20.04
C GLN A 7 6.70 -0.99 19.89
N LEU A 8 7.76 -0.19 19.77
CA LEU A 8 7.72 1.27 19.57
C LEU A 8 8.65 1.60 18.41
N ASP A 9 8.14 2.36 17.45
CA ASP A 9 8.90 2.85 16.30
C ASP A 9 8.62 4.34 16.09
N CYS A 10 9.70 5.13 16.13
CA CYS A 10 9.67 6.58 16.01
C CYS A 10 10.26 6.97 14.65
N SER A 11 9.43 7.55 13.79
CA SER A 11 9.89 8.10 12.51
C SER A 11 10.36 9.55 12.70
N GLY A 12 11.52 9.87 12.12
CA GLY A 12 12.16 11.20 12.22
C GLY A 12 11.32 12.36 11.68
N CYS A 13 11.80 13.58 11.97
CA CYS A 13 11.09 14.85 11.88
C CYS A 13 10.31 15.09 10.58
N GLY A 14 9.04 15.44 10.69
CA GLY A 14 8.30 16.08 9.60
C GLY A 14 8.92 17.44 9.21
N ASN A 15 8.43 18.06 8.14
CA ASN A 15 8.90 19.39 7.68
C ASN A 15 8.88 20.49 8.77
N ASP A 16 8.13 20.27 9.86
CA ASP A 16 8.01 21.18 11.01
C ASP A 16 8.89 20.80 12.21
N GLY A 17 9.82 19.84 12.08
CA GLY A 17 10.72 19.44 13.16
C GLY A 17 10.08 18.58 14.27
N GLN A 18 8.83 18.12 14.11
CA GLN A 18 8.15 17.29 15.10
C GLN A 18 8.55 15.82 15.00
N LEU A 19 8.98 15.25 16.12
CA LEU A 19 9.15 13.80 16.30
C LEU A 19 7.77 13.14 16.38
N GLY A 20 7.53 12.11 15.56
CA GLY A 20 6.27 11.38 15.51
C GLY A 20 6.45 9.90 15.87
N LEU A 21 5.47 9.35 16.60
CA LEU A 21 5.35 7.90 16.79
C LEU A 21 4.65 7.29 15.57
N ASN A 22 5.38 6.51 14.78
CA ASN A 22 4.81 5.83 13.61
C ASN A 22 4.08 4.55 14.02
N GLN A 23 4.67 3.74 14.90
CA GLN A 23 4.05 2.52 15.40
C GLN A 23 4.30 2.35 16.90
N GLY A 24 3.33 1.79 17.61
CA GLY A 24 3.35 1.66 19.05
C GLY A 24 2.20 0.80 19.55
N TYR A 25 2.44 -0.46 19.89
CA TYR A 25 1.34 -1.37 20.27
C TYR A 25 1.74 -2.42 21.31
N LEU A 26 0.71 -2.93 22.00
CA LEU A 26 0.78 -4.09 22.87
C LEU A 26 0.09 -5.27 22.18
N SER A 27 0.69 -6.45 22.29
CA SER A 27 0.09 -7.68 21.78
C SER A 27 0.19 -8.83 22.78
N TYR A 28 -0.85 -9.65 22.78
CA TYR A 28 -0.99 -10.86 23.59
C TYR A 28 -1.38 -12.01 22.68
N ALA A 29 -0.63 -13.12 22.72
CA ALA A 29 -0.93 -14.32 21.95
C ALA A 29 -1.03 -15.55 22.85
N SER A 30 -2.08 -16.36 22.66
CA SER A 30 -2.28 -17.62 23.39
C SER A 30 -3.22 -18.55 22.63
N GLY A 31 -2.83 -19.81 22.43
CA GLY A 31 -3.73 -20.87 21.95
C GLY A 31 -4.38 -20.64 20.58
N GLY A 32 -3.70 -19.96 19.65
CA GLY A 32 -4.25 -19.58 18.35
C GLY A 32 -4.96 -18.22 18.34
N GLU A 33 -5.18 -17.63 19.50
CA GLU A 33 -5.68 -16.26 19.66
C GLU A 33 -4.54 -15.24 19.71
N GLN A 34 -4.77 -14.09 19.10
CA GLN A 34 -3.93 -12.91 19.20
C GLN A 34 -4.78 -11.66 19.38
N TRP A 35 -4.48 -10.89 20.41
CA TRP A 35 -5.04 -9.57 20.68
C TRP A 35 -3.95 -8.53 20.48
N LEU A 36 -4.29 -7.40 19.88
CA LEU A 36 -3.40 -6.28 19.68
C LEU A 36 -4.15 -4.97 19.89
N ALA A 37 -3.53 -4.02 20.58
CA ALA A 37 -4.06 -2.68 20.73
C ALA A 37 -2.94 -1.63 20.64
N GLY A 38 -3.18 -0.58 19.87
CA GLY A 38 -2.24 0.52 19.66
C GLY A 38 -2.15 0.93 18.20
N ARG A 39 -1.02 1.52 17.83
CA ARG A 39 -0.73 1.95 16.47
C ARG A 39 0.08 0.91 15.72
N GLU A 40 -0.47 0.35 14.64
CA GLU A 40 0.26 -0.59 13.78
C GLU A 40 0.06 -0.27 12.28
N ARG A 41 1.02 -0.68 11.45
CA ARG A 41 0.83 -0.71 9.99
C ARG A 41 -0.07 -1.89 9.63
N PHE A 42 -1.36 -1.63 9.50
CA PHE A 42 -2.38 -2.64 9.21
C PHE A 42 -2.57 -2.89 7.71
N SER A 43 -1.53 -3.44 7.07
CA SER A 43 -1.50 -3.72 5.62
C SER A 43 -1.52 -5.22 5.30
N TRP A 44 -1.96 -5.56 4.10
CA TRP A 44 -2.02 -6.93 3.58
C TRP A 44 -1.99 -6.91 2.05
N GLY A 45 -2.10 -8.09 1.44
CA GLY A 45 -2.21 -8.23 0.00
C GLY A 45 -0.86 -8.44 -0.68
N PRO A 46 -0.81 -9.29 -1.72
CA PRO A 46 0.41 -9.57 -2.47
C PRO A 46 0.85 -8.40 -3.34
N ALA A 47 -0.07 -7.53 -3.78
CA ALA A 47 0.23 -6.49 -4.76
C ALA A 47 1.30 -5.50 -4.29
N THR A 48 2.16 -5.12 -5.23
CA THR A 48 3.27 -4.18 -5.01
C THR A 48 2.91 -2.79 -5.50
N PHE A 49 2.26 -2.63 -6.65
CA PHE A 49 1.93 -1.32 -7.18
C PHE A 49 0.89 -0.60 -6.31
N ARG A 50 -0.28 -1.22 -6.13
CA ARG A 50 -1.39 -0.71 -5.31
C ARG A 50 -2.10 -1.89 -4.66
N SER A 51 -2.73 -1.68 -3.50
CA SER A 51 -3.54 -2.71 -2.84
C SER A 51 -5.04 -2.36 -2.90
N PRO A 52 -5.76 -2.74 -3.98
CA PRO A 52 -7.20 -2.57 -4.05
C PRO A 52 -7.95 -3.16 -2.85
N SER A 53 -7.48 -4.28 -2.30
CA SER A 53 -8.17 -5.01 -1.24
C SER A 53 -8.03 -4.37 0.15
N ASN A 54 -7.23 -3.30 0.27
CA ASN A 54 -7.03 -2.59 1.53
C ASN A 54 -7.84 -1.27 1.55
N PRO A 55 -8.77 -1.08 2.52
CA PRO A 55 -9.59 0.13 2.62
C PRO A 55 -8.82 1.34 3.13
N PHE A 56 -7.66 1.15 3.76
CA PHE A 56 -6.85 2.20 4.39
C PHE A 56 -5.63 2.56 3.55
N TYR A 57 -4.95 1.56 3.00
CA TYR A 57 -3.67 1.70 2.28
C TYR A 57 -3.84 1.33 0.80
N PHE A 58 -4.36 2.25 -0.01
CA PHE A 58 -4.44 2.03 -1.45
C PHE A 58 -3.04 2.02 -2.09
N ASP A 59 -2.15 2.91 -1.65
CA ASP A 59 -0.72 2.72 -1.86
C ASP A 59 -0.26 1.58 -0.96
N SER A 60 0.35 0.55 -1.56
CA SER A 60 0.84 -0.61 -0.81
C SER A 60 1.97 -0.23 0.17
N GLY A 61 2.57 0.96 0.00
CA GLY A 61 3.76 1.38 0.70
C GLY A 61 4.99 0.57 0.29
N LYS A 62 4.95 -0.11 -0.87
CA LYS A 62 6.04 -0.94 -1.38
C LYS A 62 6.80 -0.28 -2.54
N THR A 63 6.21 0.69 -3.24
CA THR A 63 6.83 1.37 -4.40
C THR A 63 7.78 2.50 -4.03
N ASN A 64 7.62 3.15 -2.87
CA ASN A 64 8.54 4.20 -2.43
C ASN A 64 9.42 3.73 -1.25
N PRO A 65 10.72 3.45 -1.48
CA PRO A 65 11.61 2.93 -0.43
C PRO A 65 12.08 3.99 0.56
N LEU A 66 11.82 5.28 0.28
CA LEU A 66 12.17 6.40 1.16
C LEU A 66 10.98 6.90 1.99
N ALA A 67 9.76 6.54 1.61
CA ALA A 67 8.57 6.91 2.35
C ALA A 67 8.32 5.91 3.47
N ASP A 68 8.13 6.42 4.69
CA ASP A 68 7.57 5.63 5.76
C ASP A 68 6.05 5.50 5.56
N THR A 69 5.52 4.30 5.79
CA THR A 69 4.07 4.08 5.73
C THR A 69 3.49 4.31 7.12
N PRO A 70 2.64 5.34 7.30
CA PRO A 70 2.08 5.68 8.60
C PRO A 70 1.26 4.52 9.19
N GLY A 71 1.41 4.24 10.49
CA GLY A 71 0.52 3.33 11.22
C GLY A 71 -0.85 3.95 11.53
N ILE A 72 -1.84 3.11 11.85
CA ILE A 72 -3.19 3.52 12.27
C ILE A 72 -3.51 3.01 13.67
N ASP A 73 -4.37 3.72 14.40
CA ASP A 73 -4.75 3.37 15.76
C ASP A 73 -5.92 2.37 15.73
N LEU A 74 -5.70 1.18 16.30
CA LEU A 74 -6.66 0.09 16.24
C LEU A 74 -6.58 -0.86 17.43
N ALA A 75 -7.68 -1.58 17.64
CA ALA A 75 -7.74 -2.80 18.44
C ALA A 75 -8.11 -3.97 17.53
N ARG A 76 -7.31 -5.03 17.54
CA ARG A 76 -7.47 -6.20 16.68
C ARG A 76 -7.48 -7.48 17.49
N TRP A 77 -8.38 -8.36 17.08
CA TRP A 77 -8.43 -9.74 17.47
C TRP A 77 -8.16 -10.63 16.26
N THR A 78 -7.44 -11.72 16.47
CA THR A 78 -7.16 -12.71 15.44
C THR A 78 -7.24 -14.11 16.04
N HIS A 79 -8.02 -14.98 15.42
CA HIS A 79 -8.09 -16.40 15.72
C HIS A 79 -7.51 -17.20 14.56
N SER A 80 -6.57 -18.10 14.82
CA SER A 80 -5.97 -18.97 13.82
C SER A 80 -6.19 -20.44 14.18
N GLN A 81 -6.81 -21.19 13.27
CA GLN A 81 -7.07 -22.62 13.45
C GLN A 81 -6.90 -23.35 12.12
N GLY A 82 -5.91 -24.25 12.06
CA GLY A 82 -5.56 -24.97 10.84
C GLY A 82 -5.25 -24.01 9.68
N ALA A 83 -5.94 -24.20 8.56
CA ALA A 83 -5.82 -23.38 7.35
C ALA A 83 -6.50 -22.00 7.46
N TRP A 84 -7.26 -21.72 8.51
CA TRP A 84 -8.10 -20.52 8.60
C TRP A 84 -7.54 -19.51 9.59
N ARG A 85 -7.65 -18.23 9.23
CA ARG A 85 -7.41 -17.11 10.13
C ARG A 85 -8.54 -16.11 10.03
N LEU A 86 -9.17 -15.83 11.15
CA LEU A 86 -10.22 -14.82 11.29
C LEU A 86 -9.62 -13.61 12.00
N THR A 87 -9.89 -12.43 11.46
CA THR A 87 -9.43 -11.16 12.03
C THR A 87 -10.61 -10.22 12.16
N SER A 88 -10.79 -9.65 13.36
CA SER A 88 -11.72 -8.55 13.61
C SER A 88 -10.92 -7.37 14.12
N ALA A 89 -11.16 -6.18 13.59
CA ALA A 89 -10.48 -4.98 14.03
C ALA A 89 -11.45 -3.81 14.17
N TYR A 90 -11.24 -3.02 15.21
CA TYR A 90 -11.83 -1.70 15.35
C TYR A 90 -10.73 -0.66 15.16
N VAL A 91 -10.83 0.11 14.09
CA VAL A 91 -9.92 1.21 13.78
C VAL A 91 -10.53 2.48 14.35
N SER A 92 -9.90 3.04 15.38
CA SER A 92 -10.37 4.26 16.02
C SER A 92 -9.98 5.49 15.20
N ASP A 93 -8.77 5.49 14.64
CA ASP A 93 -8.18 6.68 14.01
C ASP A 93 -7.27 6.36 12.81
N THR A 94 -7.39 7.19 11.77
CA THR A 94 -6.59 7.15 10.54
C THR A 94 -5.98 8.52 10.20
N ARG A 95 -5.89 9.45 11.16
CA ARG A 95 -5.41 10.83 10.97
C ARG A 95 -4.01 10.96 10.36
N THR A 96 -3.20 9.92 10.50
CA THR A 96 -1.83 9.83 9.95
C THR A 96 -1.83 9.48 8.46
N LEU A 97 -2.96 8.99 7.92
CA LEU A 97 -3.12 8.69 6.51
C LEU A 97 -3.59 9.92 5.75
N ALA A 98 -3.04 10.16 4.56
CA ALA A 98 -3.54 11.17 3.64
C ALA A 98 -4.38 10.51 2.53
N PRO A 99 -5.65 10.90 2.32
CA PRO A 99 -6.46 11.80 3.15
C PRO A 99 -7.04 11.07 4.40
N PRO A 100 -7.18 11.76 5.55
CA PRO A 100 -7.71 11.15 6.79
C PRO A 100 -9.21 10.93 6.62
N ARG A 101 -9.64 9.70 6.36
CA ARG A 101 -11.01 9.48 5.84
C ARG A 101 -11.83 8.39 6.51
N GLN A 102 -11.32 7.69 7.52
CA GLN A 102 -12.09 6.60 8.13
C GLN A 102 -11.85 6.54 9.63
N LEU A 103 -12.74 7.15 10.41
CA LEU A 103 -12.78 7.00 11.87
C LEU A 103 -13.79 5.92 12.24
N GLN A 104 -13.53 5.24 13.35
CA GLN A 104 -14.46 4.27 13.93
C GLN A 104 -14.91 3.20 12.92
N THR A 105 -13.95 2.56 12.27
CA THR A 105 -14.23 1.54 11.24
C THR A 105 -14.17 0.16 11.87
N MET A 106 -15.25 -0.62 11.69
CA MET A 106 -15.24 -2.05 11.99
C MET A 106 -14.76 -2.80 10.75
N LEU A 107 -13.82 -3.72 10.93
CA LEU A 107 -13.27 -4.55 9.87
C LEU A 107 -13.32 -6.02 10.26
N PHE A 108 -13.73 -6.85 9.31
CA PHE A 108 -13.66 -8.29 9.39
C PHE A 108 -12.86 -8.81 8.19
N LYS A 109 -11.92 -9.71 8.47
CA LYS A 109 -11.09 -10.36 7.46
C LYS A 109 -11.03 -11.86 7.72
N ARG A 110 -11.17 -12.65 6.67
CA ARG A 110 -11.09 -14.11 6.71
C ARG A 110 -10.09 -14.59 5.69
N ASP A 111 -9.03 -15.19 6.17
CA ASP A 111 -7.97 -15.78 5.37
C ASP A 111 -8.08 -17.31 5.35
N ARG A 112 -7.80 -17.91 4.20
CA ARG A 112 -7.57 -19.34 4.02
C ARG A 112 -6.20 -19.56 3.40
N GLN A 113 -5.31 -20.22 4.13
CA GLN A 113 -3.98 -20.59 3.69
C GLN A 113 -3.95 -22.09 3.36
N GLY A 114 -3.51 -22.41 2.15
CA GLY A 114 -3.11 -23.76 1.73
C GLY A 114 -1.63 -23.79 1.40
N ASP A 115 -1.17 -24.90 0.82
CA ASP A 115 0.25 -25.12 0.55
C ASP A 115 0.80 -24.18 -0.53
N SER A 116 0.03 -23.97 -1.60
CA SER A 116 0.39 -23.11 -2.74
C SER A 116 -0.58 -21.95 -2.94
N THR A 117 -1.58 -21.78 -2.08
CA THR A 117 -2.64 -20.78 -2.26
C THR A 117 -2.92 -19.98 -0.99
N LEU A 118 -3.20 -18.70 -1.13
CA LEU A 118 -3.74 -17.87 -0.06
C LEU A 118 -4.93 -17.07 -0.59
N PHE A 119 -6.05 -17.13 0.12
CA PHE A 119 -7.26 -16.39 -0.20
C PHE A 119 -7.69 -15.55 1.00
N SER A 120 -8.17 -14.33 0.74
CA SER A 120 -8.70 -13.45 1.77
C SER A 120 -9.96 -12.74 1.30
N LEU A 121 -10.94 -12.64 2.21
CA LEU A 121 -12.09 -11.74 2.10
C LEU A 121 -12.00 -10.69 3.20
N ILE A 122 -12.33 -9.45 2.85
CA ILE A 122 -12.32 -8.30 3.74
C ILE A 122 -13.65 -7.57 3.59
N VAL A 123 -14.25 -7.24 4.73
CA VAL A 123 -15.40 -6.33 4.81
C VAL A 123 -15.08 -5.27 5.84
N SER A 124 -15.30 -4.01 5.51
CA SER A 124 -15.23 -2.94 6.51
C SER A 124 -16.38 -1.96 6.39
N GLN A 125 -16.80 -1.44 7.53
CA GLN A 125 -17.88 -0.47 7.64
C GLN A 125 -17.36 0.74 8.44
N PRO A 126 -17.07 1.86 7.76
CA PRO A 126 -16.79 3.10 8.46
C PRO A 126 -18.10 3.61 9.10
N ARG A 127 -18.04 4.00 10.38
CA ARG A 127 -19.17 4.67 11.05
C ARG A 127 -19.18 6.18 10.82
N SER A 128 -18.01 6.78 10.62
CA SER A 128 -17.90 8.19 10.28
C SER A 128 -18.02 8.40 8.77
N GLN A 129 -18.74 9.44 8.37
CA GLN A 129 -18.78 9.96 7.00
C GLN A 129 -19.40 9.05 5.95
N GLY A 130 -20.69 8.66 6.07
CA GLY A 130 -21.62 8.29 4.97
C GLY A 130 -21.14 7.38 3.82
N LEU A 131 -19.97 6.76 3.97
CA LEU A 131 -19.35 5.85 3.03
C LEU A 131 -20.05 4.51 3.19
N GLY A 132 -20.33 3.86 2.07
CA GLY A 132 -20.88 2.52 2.10
C GLY A 132 -19.87 1.50 2.64
N PRO A 133 -20.34 0.27 2.90
CA PRO A 133 -19.45 -0.85 3.20
C PRO A 133 -18.40 -1.00 2.12
N PHE A 134 -17.16 -1.24 2.54
CA PHE A 134 -16.08 -1.69 1.69
C PHE A 134 -16.10 -3.21 1.64
N TRP A 135 -16.03 -3.74 0.43
CA TRP A 135 -15.83 -5.16 0.16
C TRP A 135 -14.51 -5.30 -0.56
N GLY A 136 -13.60 -6.12 -0.05
CA GLY A 136 -12.31 -6.38 -0.65
C GLY A 136 -11.95 -7.84 -0.59
N GLY A 137 -11.04 -8.27 -1.44
CA GLY A 137 -10.51 -9.62 -1.40
C GLY A 137 -9.24 -9.72 -2.21
N PHE A 138 -8.44 -10.72 -1.90
CA PHE A 138 -7.29 -11.08 -2.70
C PHE A 138 -7.10 -12.58 -2.75
N ALA A 139 -6.45 -13.03 -3.81
CA ALA A 139 -6.02 -14.40 -4.00
C ALA A 139 -4.56 -14.40 -4.47
N GLN A 140 -3.82 -15.39 -3.99
CA GLN A 140 -2.44 -15.66 -4.35
C GLN A 140 -2.33 -17.14 -4.66
N TYR A 141 -1.57 -17.47 -5.69
CA TYR A 141 -1.24 -18.82 -6.10
C TYR A 141 0.26 -18.88 -6.46
N THR A 142 0.94 -19.90 -5.96
CA THR A 142 2.36 -20.17 -6.17
C THR A 142 2.46 -21.50 -6.92
N PRO A 143 2.46 -21.48 -8.27
CA PRO A 143 2.47 -22.70 -9.07
C PRO A 143 3.72 -23.56 -8.86
N ASP A 144 4.86 -22.90 -8.65
CA ASP A 144 6.18 -23.47 -8.41
C ASP A 144 7.03 -22.52 -7.54
N ASP A 145 8.31 -22.83 -7.37
CA ASP A 145 9.22 -22.07 -6.51
C ASP A 145 9.59 -20.67 -7.08
N ALA A 146 9.34 -20.43 -8.37
CA ALA A 146 9.74 -19.22 -9.06
C ALA A 146 8.58 -18.25 -9.27
N TRP A 147 7.36 -18.76 -9.50
CA TRP A 147 6.19 -17.96 -9.87
C TRP A 147 5.28 -17.64 -8.69
N LEU A 148 4.81 -16.40 -8.67
CA LEU A 148 3.74 -15.93 -7.81
C LEU A 148 2.68 -15.24 -8.66
N LEU A 149 1.47 -15.78 -8.69
CA LEU A 149 0.33 -15.18 -9.37
C LEU A 149 -0.63 -14.63 -8.32
N TYR A 150 -1.20 -13.45 -8.55
CA TYR A 150 -2.13 -12.86 -7.62
C TYR A 150 -3.15 -11.93 -8.26
N ALA A 151 -4.25 -11.76 -7.56
CA ALA A 151 -5.25 -10.77 -7.87
C ALA A 151 -5.82 -10.13 -6.61
N GLU A 152 -6.17 -8.86 -6.69
CA GLU A 152 -6.90 -8.13 -5.66
C GLU A 152 -8.12 -7.47 -6.28
N ALA A 153 -9.21 -7.37 -5.53
CA ALA A 153 -10.39 -6.63 -5.95
C ALA A 153 -11.06 -5.94 -4.76
N SER A 154 -11.73 -4.84 -5.03
CA SER A 154 -12.62 -4.20 -4.08
C SER A 154 -13.74 -3.42 -4.72
N SER A 155 -14.73 -3.10 -3.90
CA SER A 155 -15.85 -2.24 -4.21
C SER A 155 -16.23 -1.46 -2.96
N GLN A 156 -16.38 -0.15 -3.12
CA GLN A 156 -16.93 0.71 -2.08
C GLN A 156 -17.83 1.75 -2.72
N ARG A 157 -18.99 2.00 -2.10
CA ARG A 157 -19.84 3.12 -2.49
C ARG A 157 -19.25 4.41 -1.91
N GLY A 158 -18.79 5.30 -2.79
CA GLY A 158 -18.39 6.65 -2.41
C GLY A 158 -19.60 7.51 -2.09
N GLN A 159 -19.38 8.56 -1.29
CA GLN A 159 -20.33 9.64 -1.14
C GLN A 159 -20.25 10.62 -2.31
N THR A 160 -21.40 11.20 -2.65
CA THR A 160 -21.49 12.42 -3.45
C THR A 160 -20.84 13.57 -2.67
N PRO A 161 -19.89 14.33 -3.24
CA PRO A 161 -19.51 15.63 -2.66
C PRO A 161 -20.77 16.51 -2.57
N PRO A 162 -20.99 17.30 -1.51
CA PRO A 162 -22.07 18.28 -1.51
C PRO A 162 -21.87 19.23 -2.70
N SER A 163 -22.70 19.08 -3.73
CA SER A 163 -22.66 19.92 -4.92
C SER A 163 -23.35 21.25 -4.62
N THR A 164 -22.65 22.37 -4.75
CA THR A 164 -23.31 23.67 -4.89
C THR A 164 -24.01 23.84 -6.25
N GLN A 165 -23.88 22.90 -7.20
CA GLN A 165 -24.48 22.99 -8.54
C GLN A 165 -24.91 21.64 -9.16
N GLY A 166 -25.72 20.84 -8.46
CA GLY A 166 -26.56 19.83 -9.10
C GLY A 166 -25.94 18.45 -9.36
N VAL A 167 -26.60 17.44 -8.78
CA VAL A 167 -26.63 15.99 -9.08
C VAL A 167 -25.32 15.35 -9.56
N ALA A 168 -24.49 14.90 -8.62
CA ALA A 168 -23.59 13.77 -8.85
C ALA A 168 -24.18 12.49 -8.23
N ALA A 169 -24.30 11.43 -9.02
CA ALA A 169 -24.71 10.12 -8.53
C ALA A 169 -23.62 9.51 -7.61
N PRO A 170 -23.97 8.63 -6.65
CA PRO A 170 -22.98 7.90 -5.86
C PRO A 170 -22.05 7.12 -6.78
N GLN A 171 -20.76 7.44 -6.81
CA GLN A 171 -19.80 6.64 -7.56
C GLN A 171 -19.37 5.46 -6.70
N ALA A 172 -19.94 4.29 -7.00
CA ALA A 172 -19.38 3.01 -6.58
C ALA A 172 -18.11 2.78 -7.41
N GLY A 173 -16.95 2.93 -6.77
CA GLY A 173 -15.68 2.67 -7.43
C GLY A 173 -15.29 1.21 -7.18
N SER A 174 -15.37 0.37 -8.21
CA SER A 174 -14.71 -0.94 -8.17
C SER A 174 -13.24 -0.76 -8.54
N ARG A 175 -12.36 -1.47 -7.84
CA ARG A 175 -10.94 -1.53 -8.17
C ARG A 175 -10.56 -2.99 -8.28
N TRP A 176 -9.70 -3.33 -9.22
CA TRP A 176 -9.13 -4.66 -9.27
C TRP A 176 -7.74 -4.62 -9.88
N LEU A 177 -6.92 -5.57 -9.47
CA LEU A 177 -5.55 -5.72 -9.90
C LEU A 177 -5.27 -7.19 -10.15
N ALA A 178 -4.55 -7.48 -11.22
CA ALA A 178 -3.98 -8.79 -11.47
C ALA A 178 -2.48 -8.63 -11.69
N GLY A 179 -1.69 -9.52 -11.10
CA GLY A 179 -0.25 -9.43 -11.15
C GLY A 179 0.43 -10.78 -11.11
N ALA A 180 1.69 -10.76 -11.53
CA ALA A 180 2.59 -11.89 -11.46
C ALA A 180 3.97 -11.41 -11.03
N SER A 181 4.67 -12.27 -10.29
CA SER A 181 6.07 -12.10 -9.95
C SER A 181 6.84 -13.38 -10.28
N TYR A 182 8.05 -13.22 -10.79
CA TYR A 182 8.96 -14.29 -11.14
C TYR A 182 10.31 -14.07 -10.46
N THR A 183 10.71 -15.01 -9.62
CA THR A 183 12.01 -15.03 -8.95
C THR A 183 12.99 -15.84 -9.79
N ARG A 184 14.05 -15.19 -10.26
CA ARG A 184 15.13 -15.84 -10.99
C ARG A 184 16.03 -16.62 -10.04
N GLU A 185 16.77 -17.60 -10.58
CA GLU A 185 17.82 -18.31 -9.84
C GLU A 185 18.88 -17.38 -9.24
N SER A 186 19.13 -16.22 -9.88
CA SER A 186 20.02 -15.18 -9.37
C SER A 186 19.46 -14.41 -8.16
N GLY A 187 18.23 -14.72 -7.73
CA GLY A 187 17.49 -14.05 -6.66
C GLY A 187 16.79 -12.75 -7.09
N GLN A 188 16.99 -12.29 -8.33
CA GLN A 188 16.29 -11.12 -8.86
C GLN A 188 14.80 -11.41 -9.03
N VAL A 189 13.96 -10.42 -8.74
CA VAL A 189 12.51 -10.54 -8.85
C VAL A 189 12.01 -9.61 -9.94
N LEU A 190 11.29 -10.17 -10.91
CA LEU A 190 10.53 -9.44 -11.93
C LEU A 190 9.06 -9.47 -11.55
N SER A 191 8.40 -8.32 -11.51
CA SER A 191 6.96 -8.21 -11.25
C SER A 191 6.26 -7.43 -12.34
N ALA A 192 5.05 -7.83 -12.68
CA ALA A 192 4.16 -7.10 -13.57
C ALA A 192 2.74 -7.10 -13.02
N GLU A 193 2.10 -5.93 -13.01
CA GLU A 193 0.76 -5.72 -12.47
C GLU A 193 -0.09 -4.88 -13.44
N TYR A 194 -1.34 -5.26 -13.61
CA TYR A 194 -2.37 -4.45 -14.26
C TYR A 194 -3.38 -4.00 -13.22
N LEU A 195 -3.65 -2.71 -13.17
CA LEU A 195 -4.63 -2.11 -12.26
C LEU A 195 -5.76 -1.45 -13.03
N PHE A 196 -6.98 -1.80 -12.63
CA PHE A 196 -8.19 -1.03 -12.89
C PHE A 196 -8.62 -0.26 -11.65
N ASN A 197 -8.73 1.06 -11.79
CA ASN A 197 -9.13 2.01 -10.76
C ASN A 197 -10.47 2.68 -11.16
N GLY A 198 -11.59 2.00 -10.91
CA GLY A 198 -12.92 2.52 -11.20
C GLY A 198 -13.36 3.69 -10.31
N SER A 199 -12.59 4.02 -9.28
CA SER A 199 -12.73 5.27 -8.51
C SER A 199 -11.95 6.46 -9.10
N GLY A 200 -11.35 6.28 -10.28
CA GLY A 200 -10.66 7.35 -10.99
C GLY A 200 -11.55 8.60 -11.11
N ARG A 201 -10.96 9.77 -10.85
CA ARG A 201 -11.73 11.01 -10.73
C ARG A 201 -12.27 11.44 -12.10
N PRO A 202 -13.50 11.96 -12.18
CA PRO A 202 -14.05 12.43 -13.45
C PRO A 202 -13.19 13.55 -14.06
N THR A 203 -13.21 13.63 -15.39
CA THR A 203 -12.63 14.73 -16.16
C THR A 203 -13.11 16.08 -15.63
N GLY A 204 -12.17 16.99 -15.34
CA GLY A 204 -12.46 18.33 -14.78
C GLY A 204 -12.35 18.44 -13.25
N TRP A 205 -11.99 17.36 -12.56
CA TRP A 205 -11.73 17.43 -11.13
C TRP A 205 -10.45 18.21 -10.78
N VAL A 206 -10.53 19.13 -9.82
CA VAL A 206 -9.42 19.98 -9.36
C VAL A 206 -8.74 19.36 -8.12
N PRO A 207 -7.42 19.09 -8.15
CA PRO A 207 -6.65 18.65 -6.99
C PRO A 207 -6.80 19.58 -5.79
N LEU A 208 -7.29 19.05 -4.66
CA LEU A 208 -7.10 19.72 -3.38
C LEU A 208 -5.72 19.33 -2.83
N PRO A 209 -5.04 20.25 -2.11
CA PRO A 209 -3.77 19.95 -1.45
C PRO A 209 -3.81 18.73 -0.51
N SER A 210 -5.00 18.35 -0.04
CA SER A 210 -5.25 17.21 0.85
C SER A 210 -5.34 15.85 0.15
N ASP A 211 -5.31 15.80 -1.19
CA ASP A 211 -5.51 14.56 -1.92
C ASP A 211 -4.27 13.66 -2.04
N GLY A 212 -3.11 14.14 -1.54
CA GLY A 212 -1.88 13.38 -1.40
C GLY A 212 -1.26 12.90 -2.73
N GLN A 213 0.01 12.52 -2.68
CA GLN A 213 0.73 11.91 -3.82
C GLN A 213 0.22 10.50 -4.19
N ALA A 214 -0.68 9.91 -3.38
CA ALA A 214 -1.14 8.53 -3.51
C ALA A 214 -2.41 8.36 -4.38
N SER A 215 -3.07 9.45 -4.82
CA SER A 215 -4.32 9.33 -5.60
C SER A 215 -4.05 9.18 -7.09
N LEU A 216 -4.19 7.94 -7.59
CA LEU A 216 -4.22 7.66 -9.03
C LEU A 216 -5.48 8.27 -9.66
N ARG A 217 -5.31 9.09 -10.70
CA ARG A 217 -6.41 9.87 -11.28
C ARG A 217 -7.23 9.06 -12.28
N ASN A 218 -6.54 8.35 -13.16
CA ASN A 218 -7.13 7.59 -14.25
C ASN A 218 -7.51 6.16 -13.80
N ARG A 219 -7.92 5.32 -14.75
CA ARG A 219 -8.51 4.01 -14.52
C ARG A 219 -7.56 2.88 -14.82
N HIS A 220 -6.79 2.94 -15.89
CA HIS A 220 -6.05 1.79 -16.41
C HIS A 220 -4.55 2.01 -16.31
N TYR A 221 -3.86 1.13 -15.57
CA TYR A 221 -2.42 1.21 -15.39
C TYR A 221 -1.75 -0.13 -15.62
N LEU A 222 -0.57 -0.08 -16.23
CA LEU A 222 0.41 -1.15 -16.21
C LEU A 222 1.56 -0.73 -15.31
N TRP A 223 2.03 -1.65 -14.50
CA TRP A 223 3.21 -1.48 -13.67
C TRP A 223 4.13 -2.66 -13.85
N ALA A 224 5.43 -2.40 -13.93
CA ALA A 224 6.46 -3.41 -13.96
C ALA A 224 7.59 -3.03 -13.02
N SER A 225 8.22 -4.02 -12.42
CA SER A 225 9.37 -3.82 -11.54
C SER A 225 10.41 -4.92 -11.71
N LEU A 226 11.66 -4.52 -11.64
CA LEU A 226 12.81 -5.39 -11.56
C LEU A 226 13.62 -5.03 -10.33
N GLN A 227 13.83 -6.00 -9.45
CA GLN A 227 14.52 -5.80 -8.18
C GLN A 227 15.71 -6.77 -8.06
N SER A 228 16.78 -6.30 -7.41
CA SER A 228 17.91 -7.13 -7.01
C SER A 228 17.49 -8.21 -6.01
N ASN A 229 18.41 -9.13 -5.72
CA ASN A 229 18.18 -10.14 -4.70
C ASN A 229 17.94 -9.49 -3.32
N PRO A 230 16.77 -9.66 -2.68
CA PRO A 230 16.50 -9.07 -1.37
C PRO A 230 17.39 -9.62 -0.25
N GLN A 231 18.01 -10.78 -0.46
CA GLN A 231 18.96 -11.39 0.48
C GLN A 231 20.38 -10.82 0.33
N GLU A 232 20.64 -10.01 -0.71
CA GLU A 232 21.94 -9.35 -0.88
C GLU A 232 22.08 -8.19 0.11
N LEU A 233 23.00 -8.33 1.06
CA LEU A 233 23.14 -7.38 2.18
C LEU A 233 23.95 -6.12 1.84
N ASN A 234 24.75 -6.16 0.77
CA ASN A 234 25.69 -5.10 0.46
C ASN A 234 25.14 -4.10 -0.56
N ARG A 235 24.25 -4.56 -1.44
CA ARG A 235 23.71 -3.77 -2.54
C ARG A 235 22.27 -4.13 -2.74
N TYR A 236 21.46 -3.11 -2.92
CA TYR A 236 20.06 -3.23 -3.24
C TYR A 236 19.73 -2.27 -4.36
N TRP A 237 19.01 -2.72 -5.37
CA TRP A 237 18.51 -1.83 -6.40
C TRP A 237 17.15 -2.28 -6.90
N ARG A 238 16.38 -1.32 -7.40
CA ARG A 238 15.05 -1.55 -7.95
C ARG A 238 14.77 -0.57 -9.07
N LEU A 239 14.21 -1.09 -10.16
CA LEU A 239 13.71 -0.33 -11.30
C LEU A 239 12.20 -0.55 -11.37
N GLU A 240 11.44 0.53 -11.47
CA GLU A 240 9.99 0.49 -11.58
C GLU A 240 9.55 1.32 -12.78
N TRP A 241 8.51 0.85 -13.46
CA TRP A 241 7.89 1.55 -14.57
C TRP A 241 6.38 1.48 -14.45
N THR A 242 5.73 2.63 -14.53
CA THR A 242 4.27 2.77 -14.57
C THR A 242 3.87 3.39 -15.89
N PHE A 243 2.89 2.79 -16.55
CA PHE A 243 2.27 3.32 -17.75
C PHE A 243 0.76 3.49 -17.53
N ASN A 244 0.31 4.72 -17.73
CA ASN A 244 -1.10 5.06 -17.68
C ASN A 244 -1.70 4.85 -19.07
N LEU A 245 -2.60 3.88 -19.21
CA LEU A 245 -3.18 3.52 -20.51
C LEU A 245 -4.18 4.57 -21.00
N ASP A 246 -4.76 5.36 -20.10
CA ASP A 246 -5.80 6.34 -20.43
C ASP A 246 -5.24 7.61 -21.07
N ASP A 247 -4.15 8.17 -20.52
CA ASP A 247 -3.52 9.39 -21.04
C ASP A 247 -2.11 9.18 -21.61
N ARG A 248 -1.66 7.92 -21.67
CA ARG A 248 -0.36 7.48 -22.19
C ARG A 248 0.84 8.11 -21.47
N SER A 249 0.63 8.67 -20.29
CA SER A 249 1.72 9.19 -19.47
C SER A 249 2.45 8.05 -18.77
N ARG A 250 3.71 8.29 -18.42
CA ARG A 250 4.60 7.30 -17.82
C ARG A 250 5.39 7.85 -16.66
N ASN A 251 5.69 6.97 -15.72
CA ASN A 251 6.64 7.19 -14.64
C ASN A 251 7.68 6.08 -14.64
N ALA A 252 8.96 6.41 -14.47
CA ALA A 252 10.03 5.46 -14.28
C ALA A 252 10.83 5.83 -13.04
N MET A 253 11.02 4.89 -12.13
CA MET A 253 11.80 5.10 -10.91
C MET A 253 12.97 4.13 -10.89
N ALA A 254 14.16 4.62 -10.56
CA ALA A 254 15.32 3.80 -10.25
C ALA A 254 15.78 4.12 -8.83
N TYR A 255 15.99 3.08 -8.04
CA TYR A 255 16.53 3.17 -6.69
C TYR A 255 17.75 2.28 -6.57
N GLY A 256 18.79 2.78 -5.90
CA GLY A 256 19.98 2.01 -5.56
C GLY A 256 20.47 2.38 -4.17
N GLU A 257 20.85 1.39 -3.40
CA GLU A 257 21.48 1.52 -2.09
C GLU A 257 22.72 0.62 -2.03
N THR A 258 23.79 1.15 -1.46
CA THR A 258 25.01 0.40 -1.19
C THR A 258 25.46 0.63 0.24
N ARG A 259 25.87 -0.45 0.90
CA ARG A 259 26.54 -0.38 2.19
C ARG A 259 27.93 0.22 1.99
N LEU A 260 28.22 1.31 2.70
CA LEU A 260 29.53 1.98 2.71
C LEU A 260 30.38 1.53 3.90
N SER A 261 29.73 1.24 5.03
CA SER A 261 30.33 0.65 6.24
C SER A 261 29.28 -0.14 7.02
N ASP A 262 29.64 -0.67 8.18
CA ASP A 262 28.70 -1.43 9.02
C ASP A 262 27.52 -0.62 9.56
N ARG A 263 27.63 0.71 9.56
CA ARG A 263 26.60 1.61 10.09
C ARG A 263 26.15 2.66 9.09
N LEU A 264 26.69 2.66 7.87
CA LEU A 264 26.44 3.68 6.88
C LEU A 264 26.10 3.06 5.53
N SER A 265 24.97 3.45 4.97
CA SER A 265 24.60 3.16 3.58
C SER A 265 24.41 4.46 2.80
N GLY A 266 24.83 4.46 1.54
CA GLY A 266 24.51 5.52 0.59
C GLY A 266 23.41 5.08 -0.35
N PHE A 267 22.48 5.98 -0.67
CA PHE A 267 21.41 5.70 -1.62
C PHE A 267 21.25 6.80 -2.67
N ALA A 268 20.71 6.40 -3.81
CA ALA A 268 20.29 7.27 -4.90
C ALA A 268 18.90 6.84 -5.39
N MET A 269 18.04 7.81 -5.68
CA MET A 269 16.74 7.61 -6.28
C MET A 269 16.56 8.58 -7.44
N LEU A 270 16.26 8.05 -8.61
CA LEU A 270 15.89 8.82 -9.80
C LEU A 270 14.42 8.55 -10.10
N ASN A 271 13.64 9.61 -10.29
CA ASN A 271 12.26 9.50 -10.76
C ASN A 271 12.10 10.35 -12.03
N LEU A 272 11.59 9.74 -13.09
CA LEU A 272 11.41 10.33 -14.41
C LEU A 272 9.95 10.21 -14.80
N THR A 273 9.28 11.36 -14.96
CA THR A 273 7.93 11.43 -15.50
C THR A 273 7.94 11.96 -16.92
N GLY A 274 6.99 11.51 -17.73
CA GLY A 274 6.77 12.05 -19.06
C GLY A 274 5.32 11.89 -19.51
N GLY A 275 4.78 12.92 -20.13
CA GLY A 275 3.43 12.91 -20.67
C GLY A 275 3.00 14.28 -21.22
N GLY A 276 1.85 14.31 -21.90
CA GLY A 276 1.27 15.55 -22.43
C GLY A 276 0.88 16.53 -21.31
N ALA A 277 0.69 17.81 -21.68
CA ALA A 277 0.15 18.81 -20.77
C ALA A 277 -1.22 18.35 -20.22
N GLY A 278 -1.39 18.36 -18.90
CA GLY A 278 -2.61 17.91 -18.24
C GLY A 278 -2.71 16.39 -17.99
N SER A 279 -1.76 15.58 -18.46
CA SER A 279 -1.68 14.16 -18.10
C SER A 279 -1.24 13.95 -16.64
N GLU A 280 -1.50 12.76 -16.10
CA GLU A 280 -1.27 12.43 -14.69
C GLU A 280 0.21 12.52 -14.32
N TYR A 281 1.09 12.08 -15.21
CA TYR A 281 2.54 12.26 -15.10
C TYR A 281 3.04 13.43 -15.98
N GLY A 282 2.22 14.47 -16.15
CA GLY A 282 2.39 15.52 -17.15
C GLY A 282 3.62 16.42 -17.00
N GLY A 283 4.22 16.73 -18.16
CA GLY A 283 5.45 17.50 -18.35
C GLY A 283 6.26 16.86 -19.50
N ALA A 284 6.89 17.68 -20.35
CA ALA A 284 7.63 17.18 -21.52
C ALA A 284 8.62 16.08 -21.13
N PHE A 285 9.40 16.35 -20.09
CA PHE A 285 10.08 15.39 -19.20
C PHE A 285 10.35 16.12 -17.87
N ARG A 286 10.09 15.48 -16.73
CA ARG A 286 10.53 15.98 -15.42
C ARG A 286 11.31 14.89 -14.71
N GLY A 287 12.48 15.24 -14.22
CA GLY A 287 13.34 14.35 -13.47
C GLY A 287 13.58 14.89 -12.08
N SER A 288 13.56 14.02 -11.08
CA SER A 288 14.07 14.31 -9.75
C SER A 288 15.12 13.28 -9.37
N LEU A 289 16.28 13.76 -8.92
CA LEU A 289 17.33 12.93 -8.34
C LEU A 289 17.41 13.24 -6.85
N THR A 290 17.33 12.21 -6.03
CA THR A 290 17.52 12.28 -4.58
C THR A 290 18.73 11.44 -4.23
N LEU A 291 19.68 12.03 -3.52
CA LEU A 291 20.85 11.36 -2.98
C LEU A 291 20.81 11.48 -1.46
N GLY A 292 21.26 10.46 -0.74
CA GLY A 292 21.31 10.52 0.71
C GLY A 292 22.12 9.42 1.36
N LEU A 293 22.21 9.51 2.68
CA LEU A 293 22.90 8.57 3.54
C LEU A 293 21.94 8.06 4.61
N LYS A 294 22.04 6.77 4.95
CA LYS A 294 21.33 6.14 6.07
C LYS A 294 22.36 5.74 7.13
N LEU A 295 22.14 6.20 8.36
CA LEU A 295 22.97 5.86 9.52
C LEU A 295 22.18 4.92 10.43
N TYR A 296 22.76 3.78 10.78
CA TYR A 296 22.17 2.82 11.70
C TYR A 296 22.73 3.04 13.10
N LEU A 297 21.86 3.47 14.02
CA LEU A 297 22.17 3.64 15.44
C LEU A 297 21.83 2.33 16.17
N LEU A 298 22.75 1.88 17.04
CA LEU A 298 22.58 0.71 17.89
C LEU A 298 21.74 1.04 19.13
#